data_AF-A0A2T9YG47-F1
#
_entry.id   AF-A0A2T9YG47-F1
#
_cell.length_a   1.000
_cell.length_b   1.000
_cell.length_c   1.000
_cell.angle_alpha   90.00
_cell.angle_beta   90.00
_cell.angle_gamma   90.00
#
_symmetry.space_group_name_H-M   'P 1'
#
loop_
_entity.id
_entity.type
_entity.pdbx_description
1 polymer ?
#
loop_
_entity_poly.entity_id
_entity_poly.type
_entity_poly.pdbx_seq_one_letter_code
_entity_poly.pdbx_strand_id
1 'polypeptide(L)'
;MNRKKIKNVLQSPKQSACISIKKMGWWRELRGKEIVLAALLSRILIFVIALASNVFVEDYDSSFDTLFEPETKIPKIIRSIAKVFTRWDSFYFINIAQKGYIHEQQNAFFPMYPLLINFLDSVLSPLRSHVGEQFNLMISGIIVSNLSFIGSAIALYRLGIILFGNEGFAYFSTMLYCLTPAGIFMSAIYTESTFALFTFICMRLLAEKKYFTAAFYLGLGSFTRSNCVCYIGFFIWDFFIVDRNWIKSTKVHTPFLSL
;
A
#
# COMPACT_ATOMS: atom_id res chain seq x y z
N MET A 1 -3.12 -11.47 -47.74
CA MET A 1 -4.00 -11.21 -46.58
C MET A 1 -3.48 -9.98 -45.83
N ASN A 2 -4.30 -8.91 -45.76
CA ASN A 2 -3.90 -7.52 -45.48
C ASN A 2 -3.31 -7.33 -44.04
N ARG A 3 -2.07 -6.81 -43.90
CA ARG A 3 -1.38 -6.57 -42.60
C ARG A 3 -2.20 -5.72 -41.61
N LYS A 4 -3.15 -4.92 -42.10
CA LYS A 4 -4.10 -4.16 -41.26
C LYS A 4 -5.14 -5.04 -40.56
N LYS A 5 -5.55 -6.16 -41.17
CA LYS A 5 -6.55 -7.09 -40.59
C LYS A 5 -5.98 -7.91 -39.44
N ILE A 6 -4.68 -8.24 -39.48
CA ILE A 6 -3.99 -8.99 -38.41
C ILE A 6 -3.78 -8.12 -37.16
N LYS A 7 -3.50 -6.81 -37.30
CA LYS A 7 -3.39 -5.90 -36.15
C LYS A 7 -4.69 -5.75 -35.36
N ASN A 8 -5.84 -5.81 -36.02
CA ASN A 8 -7.14 -5.70 -35.35
C ASN A 8 -7.57 -6.98 -34.62
N VAL A 9 -7.02 -8.14 -34.97
CA VAL A 9 -7.28 -9.41 -34.27
C VAL A 9 -6.33 -9.61 -33.07
N LEU A 10 -5.15 -8.97 -33.09
CA LEU A 10 -4.13 -9.08 -32.03
C LEU A 10 -4.38 -8.18 -30.81
N GLN A 11 -5.35 -7.27 -30.86
CA GLN A 11 -5.77 -6.48 -29.72
C GLN A 11 -6.79 -7.29 -28.92
N SER A 12 -6.32 -8.01 -27.90
CA SER A 12 -7.24 -8.62 -26.94
C SER A 12 -8.14 -7.52 -26.34
N PRO A 13 -9.45 -7.78 -26.11
CA PRO A 13 -10.37 -6.77 -25.59
C PRO A 13 -9.86 -6.11 -24.29
N LYS A 14 -9.06 -6.84 -23.48
CA LYS A 14 -8.38 -6.32 -22.28
C LYS A 14 -7.27 -5.32 -22.58
N GLN A 15 -6.46 -5.53 -23.62
CA GLN A 15 -5.40 -4.57 -24.00
C GLN A 15 -5.98 -3.29 -24.59
N SER A 16 -7.03 -3.38 -25.41
CA SER A 16 -7.72 -2.19 -25.94
C SER A 16 -8.43 -1.39 -24.85
N ALA A 17 -9.06 -2.07 -23.89
CA ALA A 17 -9.62 -1.43 -22.70
C ALA A 17 -8.53 -0.75 -21.85
N CYS A 18 -7.41 -1.43 -21.59
CA CYS A 18 -6.28 -0.88 -20.82
C CYS A 18 -5.64 0.35 -21.49
N ILE A 19 -5.53 0.37 -22.83
CA ILE A 19 -5.06 1.52 -23.59
C ILE A 19 -6.09 2.68 -23.55
N SER A 20 -7.38 2.37 -23.60
CA SER A 20 -8.47 3.36 -23.46
C SER A 20 -8.44 4.01 -22.07
N ILE A 21 -8.32 3.21 -21.01
CA ILE A 21 -8.25 3.66 -19.60
C ILE A 21 -7.01 4.52 -19.35
N LYS A 22 -5.87 4.25 -20.00
CA LYS A 22 -4.67 5.11 -19.92
C LYS A 22 -4.90 6.53 -20.44
N LYS A 23 -5.88 6.74 -21.32
CA LYS A 23 -6.27 8.06 -21.82
C LYS A 23 -7.29 8.76 -20.93
N MET A 24 -7.90 8.04 -19.98
CA MET A 24 -8.98 8.57 -19.16
C MET A 24 -8.45 9.46 -18.04
N GLY A 25 -9.13 10.59 -17.82
CA GLY A 25 -8.78 11.56 -16.79
C GLY A 25 -9.11 11.05 -15.39
N TRP A 26 -8.10 10.72 -14.58
CA TRP A 26 -8.24 10.19 -13.20
C TRP A 26 -9.34 10.87 -12.36
N TRP A 27 -9.40 12.20 -12.39
CA TRP A 27 -10.29 12.98 -11.53
C TRP A 27 -11.72 13.12 -12.03
N ARG A 28 -11.94 13.09 -13.36
CA ARG A 28 -13.27 13.31 -13.96
C ARG A 28 -13.93 12.01 -14.41
N GLU A 29 -13.14 11.05 -14.89
CA GLU A 29 -13.65 9.87 -15.60
C GLU A 29 -13.51 8.58 -14.78
N LEU A 30 -12.73 8.59 -13.70
CA LEU A 30 -12.46 7.39 -12.91
C LEU A 30 -12.80 7.57 -11.42
N ARG A 31 -13.69 8.50 -11.06
CA ARG A 31 -14.15 8.74 -9.66
C ARG A 31 -13.01 8.88 -8.64
N GLY A 32 -11.81 9.31 -9.08
CA GLY A 32 -10.62 9.34 -8.23
C GLY A 32 -10.77 10.20 -6.97
N LYS A 33 -11.55 11.30 -7.06
CA LYS A 33 -11.87 12.15 -5.90
C LYS A 33 -12.63 11.39 -4.82
N GLU A 34 -13.60 10.57 -5.22
CA GLU A 34 -14.43 9.83 -4.28
C GLU A 34 -13.63 8.77 -3.54
N ILE A 35 -12.67 8.14 -4.21
CA ILE A 35 -11.80 7.13 -3.59
C ILE A 35 -10.88 7.76 -2.57
N VAL A 36 -10.27 8.90 -2.92
CA VAL A 36 -9.43 9.65 -1.99
C VAL A 36 -10.26 10.12 -0.80
N LEU A 37 -11.46 10.64 -1.04
CA LEU A 37 -12.37 11.06 0.01
C LEU A 37 -12.78 9.89 0.91
N ALA A 38 -13.17 8.75 0.33
CA ALA A 38 -13.53 7.56 1.09
C ALA A 38 -12.37 7.02 1.91
N ALA A 39 -11.16 6.99 1.36
CA ALA A 39 -9.95 6.60 2.08
C ALA A 39 -9.70 7.56 3.27
N LEU A 40 -9.76 8.88 3.04
CA LEU A 40 -9.59 9.89 4.09
C LEU A 40 -10.67 9.77 5.19
N LEU A 41 -11.94 9.69 4.81
CA LEU A 41 -13.05 9.54 5.74
C LEU A 41 -12.92 8.24 6.55
N SER A 42 -12.46 7.15 5.94
CA SER A 42 -12.20 5.91 6.67
C SER A 42 -11.10 6.08 7.72
N ARG A 43 -10.04 6.86 7.42
CA ARG A 43 -8.98 7.13 8.41
C ARG A 43 -9.51 7.96 9.56
N ILE A 44 -10.28 9.01 9.27
CA ILE A 44 -10.92 9.84 10.31
C ILE A 44 -11.83 8.97 11.18
N LEU A 45 -12.64 8.10 10.58
CA LEU A 45 -13.50 7.18 11.30
C LEU A 45 -12.71 6.25 12.23
N ILE A 46 -11.63 5.63 11.73
CA ILE A 46 -10.77 4.77 12.55
C ILE A 46 -10.12 5.57 13.68
N PHE A 47 -9.70 6.82 13.44
CA PHE A 47 -9.16 7.67 14.50
C PHE A 47 -10.21 7.95 15.59
N VAL A 48 -11.44 8.28 15.21
CA VAL A 48 -12.53 8.51 16.16
C VAL A 48 -12.83 7.25 16.98
N ILE A 49 -12.94 6.09 16.32
CA ILE A 49 -13.20 4.81 17.00
C ILE A 49 -12.05 4.48 17.96
N ALA A 50 -10.80 4.65 17.54
CA ALA A 50 -9.65 4.31 18.35
C ALA A 50 -9.53 5.23 19.59
N LEU A 51 -9.84 6.53 19.43
CA LEU A 51 -9.90 7.47 20.56
C LEU A 51 -11.05 7.16 21.50
N ALA A 52 -12.24 6.86 20.98
CA ALA A 52 -13.37 6.44 21.81
C ALA A 52 -13.02 5.17 22.60
N SER A 53 -12.41 4.18 21.94
CA SER A 53 -11.98 2.93 22.59
C SER A 53 -11.01 3.18 23.74
N ASN A 54 -10.06 4.11 23.59
CA ASN A 54 -9.09 4.47 24.63
C ASN A 54 -9.72 5.16 25.85
N VAL A 55 -10.91 5.74 25.70
CA VAL A 55 -11.65 6.34 26.83
C VAL A 55 -12.41 5.27 27.62
N PHE A 56 -12.95 4.26 26.93
CA PHE A 56 -13.81 3.25 27.54
C PHE A 56 -13.05 2.00 28.04
N VAL A 57 -11.86 1.73 27.52
CA VAL A 57 -11.09 0.52 27.81
C VAL A 57 -9.75 0.90 28.44
N GLU A 58 -9.45 0.33 29.60
CA GLU A 58 -8.16 0.51 30.25
C GLU A 58 -7.03 -0.17 29.45
N ASP A 59 -5.89 0.52 29.37
CA ASP A 59 -4.75 0.07 28.58
C ASP A 59 -3.86 -0.90 29.36
N TYR A 60 -3.59 -2.06 28.76
CA TYR A 60 -2.58 -2.99 29.25
C TYR A 60 -1.15 -2.67 28.74
N ASP A 61 -1.03 -1.93 27.64
CA ASP A 61 0.25 -1.71 26.94
C ASP A 61 1.06 -0.53 27.51
N SER A 62 2.34 -0.77 27.80
CA SER A 62 3.31 0.21 28.31
C SER A 62 4.27 0.75 27.25
N SER A 63 4.11 0.36 25.98
CA SER A 63 4.98 0.76 24.86
C SER A 63 5.14 2.28 24.75
N PHE A 64 4.03 3.00 24.88
CA PHE A 64 4.02 4.46 24.81
C PHE A 64 4.76 5.10 26.00
N ASP A 65 4.51 4.62 27.22
CA ASP A 65 5.13 5.18 28.44
C ASP A 65 6.64 4.87 28.52
N THR A 66 7.10 3.85 27.81
CA THR A 66 8.54 3.53 27.67
C THR A 66 9.24 4.47 26.69
N LEU A 67 8.52 4.93 25.66
CA LEU A 67 9.07 5.88 24.70
C LEU A 67 9.08 7.29 25.27
N PHE A 68 7.97 7.74 25.84
CA PHE A 68 7.77 9.14 26.20
C PHE A 68 7.90 9.37 27.71
N GLU A 69 8.86 10.21 28.12
CA GLU A 69 8.98 10.63 29.51
C GLU A 69 7.78 11.51 29.95
N PRO A 70 7.35 11.40 31.23
CA PRO A 70 6.20 12.13 31.74
C PRO A 70 6.32 13.66 31.72
N GLU A 71 7.53 14.22 31.59
CA GLU A 71 7.81 15.67 31.63
C GLU A 71 7.76 16.40 30.27
N THR A 72 7.20 15.78 29.24
CA THR A 72 7.06 16.45 27.94
C THR A 72 6.08 17.63 28.01
N LYS A 73 6.42 18.77 27.36
CA LYS A 73 5.57 19.98 27.24
C LYS A 73 4.27 19.76 26.44
N ILE A 74 3.91 18.51 26.15
CA ILE A 74 2.86 18.16 25.22
C ILE A 74 1.51 18.13 25.94
N PRO A 75 0.47 18.77 25.40
CA PRO A 75 -0.89 18.70 25.95
C PRO A 75 -1.37 17.26 26.16
N LYS A 76 -2.05 17.00 27.29
CA LYS A 76 -2.58 15.67 27.64
C LYS A 76 -3.47 15.04 26.54
N ILE A 77 -4.21 15.87 25.80
CA ILE A 77 -5.07 15.41 24.70
C ILE A 77 -4.24 14.82 23.56
N ILE A 78 -3.13 15.49 23.22
CA ILE A 78 -2.21 15.06 22.16
C ILE A 78 -1.49 13.78 22.60
N ARG A 79 -1.08 13.70 23.88
CA ARG A 79 -0.51 12.49 24.48
C ARG A 79 -1.48 11.30 24.42
N SER A 80 -2.76 11.53 24.68
CA SER A 80 -3.78 10.47 24.64
C SER A 80 -3.99 9.95 23.22
N ILE A 81 -4.04 10.85 22.23
CA ILE A 81 -4.13 10.48 20.81
C ILE A 81 -2.89 9.68 20.38
N ALA A 82 -1.71 10.18 20.73
CA ALA A 82 -0.42 9.57 20.45
C ALA A 82 -0.30 8.13 21.00
N LYS A 83 -0.81 7.91 22.22
CA LYS A 83 -0.82 6.61 22.89
C LYS A 83 -1.59 5.54 22.12
N VAL A 84 -2.68 5.92 21.45
CA VAL A 84 -3.52 4.99 20.69
C VAL A 84 -2.80 4.41 19.47
N PHE A 85 -1.97 5.20 18.81
CA PHE A 85 -1.28 4.81 17.58
C PHE A 85 0.13 4.26 17.80
N THR A 86 0.60 4.26 19.04
CA THR A 86 1.95 3.84 19.42
C THR A 86 1.84 2.67 20.38
N ARG A 87 1.35 1.54 19.86
CA ARG A 87 1.14 0.33 20.65
C ARG A 87 1.86 -0.86 20.04
N TRP A 88 2.39 -1.74 20.89
CA TRP A 88 3.08 -2.97 20.49
C TRP A 88 4.23 -2.71 19.51
N ASP A 89 4.12 -3.23 18.28
CA ASP A 89 5.18 -3.21 17.27
C ASP A 89 5.62 -1.80 16.86
N SER A 90 4.75 -0.81 17.04
CA SER A 90 5.08 0.60 16.84
C SER A 90 6.31 1.02 17.65
N PHE A 91 6.51 0.44 18.84
CA PHE A 91 7.71 0.65 19.66
C PHE A 91 8.99 0.33 18.90
N TYR A 92 9.04 -0.86 18.28
CA TYR A 92 10.22 -1.31 17.56
C TYR A 92 10.47 -0.44 16.31
N PHE A 93 9.44 -0.10 15.55
CA PHE A 93 9.61 0.74 14.35
C PHE A 93 10.15 2.14 14.69
N ILE A 94 9.64 2.77 15.75
CA ILE A 94 10.13 4.09 16.20
C ILE A 94 11.57 3.97 16.70
N ASN A 95 11.87 2.97 17.53
CA ASN A 95 13.21 2.79 18.09
C ASN A 95 14.25 2.50 17.00
N ILE A 96 13.91 1.67 16.01
CA ILE A 96 14.78 1.41 14.84
C ILE A 96 14.95 2.68 14.00
N ALA A 97 13.90 3.47 13.80
CA ALA A 97 14.01 4.73 13.06
C ALA A 97 14.87 5.78 13.78
N GLN A 98 14.92 5.74 15.12
CA GLN A 98 15.73 6.66 15.94
C GLN A 98 17.18 6.20 16.07
N LYS A 99 17.41 4.94 16.43
CA LYS A 99 18.72 4.44 16.88
C LYS A 99 19.29 3.32 16.01
N GLY A 100 18.54 2.86 15.01
CA GLY A 100 18.88 1.69 14.22
C GLY A 100 18.65 0.37 14.97
N TYR A 101 19.24 -0.70 14.44
CA TYR A 101 19.14 -2.05 15.00
C TYR A 101 20.16 -2.20 16.14
N ILE A 102 19.66 -2.21 17.38
CA ILE A 102 20.46 -2.39 18.59
C ILE A 102 20.29 -3.81 19.14
N HIS A 103 19.07 -4.34 19.10
CA HIS A 103 18.73 -5.63 19.69
C HIS A 103 18.42 -6.69 18.64
N GLU A 104 18.76 -7.95 18.91
CA GLU A 104 18.56 -9.04 17.96
C GLU A 104 17.09 -9.25 17.56
N GLN A 105 16.15 -9.07 18.50
CA GLN A 105 14.72 -9.16 18.18
C GLN A 105 14.26 -8.14 17.13
N GLN A 106 15.00 -7.03 16.94
CA GLN A 106 14.65 -6.02 15.96
C GLN A 106 14.83 -6.51 14.52
N ASN A 107 15.61 -7.57 14.28
CA ASN A 107 15.83 -8.12 12.94
C ASN A 107 14.55 -8.68 12.28
N ALA A 108 13.49 -8.93 13.07
CA ALA A 108 12.19 -9.28 12.54
C ALA A 108 11.44 -8.09 11.89
N PHE A 109 11.82 -6.86 12.21
CA PHE A 109 11.22 -5.63 11.70
C PHE A 109 12.05 -5.10 10.54
N PHE A 110 11.50 -5.15 9.34
CA PHE A 110 12.24 -4.88 8.12
C PHE A 110 12.47 -3.37 7.89
N PRO A 111 13.57 -2.98 7.21
CA PRO A 111 14.10 -1.62 7.25
C PRO A 111 13.31 -0.57 6.46
N MET A 112 12.52 -0.94 5.46
CA MET A 112 11.86 0.05 4.59
C MET A 112 10.97 1.02 5.37
N TYR A 113 10.20 0.51 6.32
CA TYR A 113 9.26 1.33 7.07
C TYR A 113 9.95 2.28 8.06
N PRO A 114 10.92 1.84 8.89
CA PRO A 114 11.78 2.74 9.66
C PRO A 114 12.52 3.79 8.82
N LEU A 115 13.01 3.41 7.62
CA LEU A 115 13.67 4.35 6.71
C LEU A 115 12.70 5.44 6.21
N LEU A 116 11.46 5.08 5.88
CA LEU A 116 10.42 6.04 5.50
C LEU A 116 10.05 6.97 6.67
N ILE A 117 9.99 6.44 7.89
CA ILE A 117 9.78 7.24 9.11
C ILE A 117 10.91 8.25 9.28
N ASN A 118 12.16 7.80 9.22
CA ASN A 118 13.34 8.66 9.40
C ASN A 118 13.44 9.73 8.30
N PHE A 119 13.12 9.37 7.05
CA PHE A 119 13.04 10.32 5.95
C PHE A 119 11.99 11.40 6.21
N LEU A 120 10.77 11.00 6.60
CA LEU A 120 9.71 11.97 6.87
C LEU A 120 10.03 12.83 8.10
N ASP A 121 10.65 12.25 9.12
CA ASP A 121 11.11 12.95 10.31
C ASP A 121 12.14 14.03 9.98
N SER A 122 13.07 13.73 9.06
CA SER A 122 14.05 14.70 8.56
C SER A 122 13.38 15.86 7.81
N VAL A 123 12.35 15.56 7.00
CA VAL A 123 11.54 16.58 6.30
C VAL A 123 10.75 17.44 7.29
N LEU A 124 10.28 16.83 8.39
CA LEU A 124 9.54 17.50 9.47
C LEU A 124 10.46 18.04 10.57
N SER A 125 11.78 18.11 10.34
CA SER A 125 12.75 18.61 11.33
C SER A 125 12.45 19.99 11.93
N PRO A 126 11.78 20.96 11.24
CA PRO A 126 11.39 22.22 11.89
C PRO A 126 10.38 22.04 13.03
N LEU A 127 9.57 20.99 13.00
CA LEU A 127 8.63 20.67 14.08
C LEU A 127 9.34 20.02 15.28
N ARG A 128 10.47 19.34 15.05
CA ARG A 128 11.26 18.64 16.07
C ARG A 128 11.64 19.54 17.26
N SER A 129 11.95 20.81 17.01
CA SER A 129 12.28 21.79 18.06
C SER A 129 11.10 22.15 18.97
N HIS A 130 9.86 21.96 18.51
CA HIS A 130 8.64 22.32 19.23
C HIS A 130 8.03 21.13 19.97
N VAL A 131 8.04 19.94 19.36
CA VAL A 131 7.37 18.75 19.90
C VAL A 131 8.32 17.71 20.49
N GLY A 132 9.62 17.83 20.25
CA GLY A 132 10.62 16.84 20.65
C GLY A 132 10.83 15.74 19.60
N GLU A 133 12.01 15.10 19.65
CA GLU A 133 12.44 14.10 18.66
C GLU A 133 11.50 12.90 18.57
N GLN A 134 11.21 12.26 19.68
CA GLN A 134 10.38 11.04 19.69
C GLN A 134 8.95 11.31 19.18
N PHE A 135 8.40 12.48 19.49
CA PHE A 135 7.06 12.84 19.05
C PHE A 135 7.03 13.13 17.54
N ASN A 136 8.09 13.74 17.01
CA ASN A 136 8.23 13.98 15.58
C ASN A 136 8.36 12.67 14.78
N LEU A 137 9.11 11.69 15.30
CA LEU A 137 9.21 10.34 14.72
C LEU A 137 7.87 9.62 14.73
N MET A 138 7.11 9.74 15.82
CA MET A 138 5.77 9.14 15.92
C MET A 138 4.78 9.77 14.94
N ILE A 139 4.74 11.11 14.86
CA ILE A 139 3.93 11.82 13.84
C ILE A 139 4.31 11.33 12.44
N SER A 140 5.61 11.22 12.18
CA SER A 140 6.14 10.72 10.90
C SER A 140 5.63 9.31 10.58
N GLY A 141 5.65 8.38 11.54
CA GLY A 141 5.08 7.04 11.36
C GLY A 141 3.59 7.02 11.05
N ILE A 142 2.81 7.80 11.79
CA ILE A 142 1.36 7.92 11.56
C ILE A 142 1.10 8.47 10.15
N ILE A 143 1.82 9.52 9.75
CA ILE A 143 1.67 10.10 8.42
C ILE A 143 2.08 9.10 7.33
N VAL A 144 3.21 8.40 7.49
CA VAL A 144 3.65 7.37 6.52
C VAL A 144 2.58 6.30 6.35
N SER A 145 2.01 5.75 7.43
CA SER A 145 0.96 4.74 7.37
C SER A 145 -0.29 5.25 6.64
N ASN A 146 -0.77 6.45 6.98
CA ASN A 146 -2.01 6.99 6.41
C ASN A 146 -1.85 7.43 4.95
N LEU A 147 -0.71 8.05 4.59
CA LEU A 147 -0.40 8.37 3.20
C LEU A 147 -0.24 7.11 2.37
N SER A 148 0.45 6.09 2.91
CA SER A 148 0.58 4.79 2.26
C SER A 148 -0.78 4.14 2.07
N PHE A 149 -1.69 4.25 3.04
CA PHE A 149 -3.03 3.71 2.94
C PHE A 149 -3.81 4.36 1.79
N ILE A 150 -3.84 5.69 1.72
CA ILE A 150 -4.52 6.42 0.64
C ILE A 150 -3.93 6.02 -0.71
N GLY A 151 -2.60 5.97 -0.82
CA GLY A 151 -1.91 5.49 -2.01
C GLY A 151 -2.30 4.05 -2.37
N SER A 152 -2.43 3.16 -1.38
CA SER A 152 -2.77 1.77 -1.58
C SER A 152 -4.20 1.61 -2.10
N ALA A 153 -5.16 2.39 -1.59
CA ALA A 153 -6.53 2.41 -2.09
C ALA A 153 -6.60 2.87 -3.56
N ILE A 154 -5.85 3.92 -3.91
CA ILE A 154 -5.70 4.39 -5.30
C ILE A 154 -5.10 3.29 -6.19
N ALA A 155 -4.03 2.64 -5.72
CA ALA A 155 -3.35 1.60 -6.46
C ALA A 155 -4.26 0.37 -6.69
N LEU A 156 -5.01 -0.04 -5.66
CA LEU A 156 -5.98 -1.14 -5.72
C LEU A 156 -7.09 -0.85 -6.72
N TYR A 157 -7.65 0.35 -6.69
CA TYR A 157 -8.70 0.74 -7.64
C TYR A 157 -8.21 0.68 -9.10
N ARG A 158 -7.03 1.26 -9.36
CA ARG A 158 -6.41 1.21 -10.70
C ARG A 158 -6.11 -0.22 -11.14
N LEU A 159 -5.63 -1.05 -10.22
CA LEU A 159 -5.41 -2.48 -10.46
C LEU A 159 -6.72 -3.18 -10.83
N GLY A 160 -7.79 -2.95 -10.07
CA GLY A 160 -9.12 -3.52 -10.32
C GLY A 160 -9.66 -3.15 -11.71
N ILE A 161 -9.53 -1.88 -12.10
CA ILE A 161 -9.92 -1.44 -13.43
C ILE A 161 -9.14 -2.17 -14.52
N ILE A 162 -7.82 -2.31 -14.38
CA ILE A 162 -6.97 -2.96 -15.39
C ILE A 162 -7.28 -4.46 -15.53
N LEU A 163 -7.53 -5.14 -14.41
CA LEU A 163 -7.77 -6.59 -14.41
C LEU A 163 -9.17 -6.97 -14.91
N PHE A 164 -10.19 -6.23 -14.48
CA PHE A 164 -11.60 -6.59 -14.68
C PHE A 164 -12.31 -5.73 -15.73
N GLY A 165 -11.79 -4.56 -16.10
CA GLY A 165 -12.42 -3.65 -17.04
C GLY A 165 -13.78 -3.10 -16.59
N ASN A 166 -14.13 -3.29 -15.31
CA ASN A 166 -15.39 -2.88 -14.71
C ASN A 166 -15.11 -1.88 -13.57
N GLU A 167 -15.49 -0.63 -13.80
CA GLU A 167 -15.32 0.45 -12.83
C GLU A 167 -16.11 0.22 -11.54
N GLY A 168 -17.36 -0.25 -11.65
CA GLY A 168 -18.22 -0.50 -10.48
C GLY A 168 -17.65 -1.57 -9.56
N PHE A 169 -17.11 -2.66 -10.13
CA PHE A 169 -16.45 -3.71 -9.36
C PHE A 169 -15.17 -3.22 -8.68
N ALA A 170 -14.34 -2.47 -9.41
CA ALA A 170 -13.12 -1.89 -8.85
C ALA A 170 -13.45 -0.91 -7.71
N TYR A 171 -14.44 -0.04 -7.89
CA TYR A 171 -14.89 0.92 -6.90
C TYR A 171 -15.38 0.22 -5.64
N PHE A 172 -16.28 -0.75 -5.78
CA PHE A 172 -16.84 -1.50 -4.65
C PHE A 172 -15.74 -2.24 -3.87
N SER A 173 -14.81 -2.90 -4.57
CA SER A 173 -13.66 -3.57 -3.95
C SER A 173 -12.79 -2.59 -3.15
N THR A 174 -12.56 -1.39 -3.67
CA THR A 174 -11.81 -0.35 -2.95
C THR A 174 -12.59 0.20 -1.75
N MET A 175 -13.92 0.33 -1.83
CA MET A 175 -14.72 0.74 -0.67
C MET A 175 -14.67 -0.29 0.46
N LEU A 176 -14.76 -1.58 0.14
CA LEU A 176 -14.58 -2.66 1.11
C LEU A 176 -13.19 -2.64 1.75
N TYR A 177 -12.15 -2.38 0.95
CA TYR A 177 -10.80 -2.20 1.46
C TYR A 177 -10.68 -1.01 2.42
N CYS A 178 -11.32 0.13 2.10
CA CYS A 178 -11.37 1.30 2.99
C CYS A 178 -12.07 1.00 4.33
N LEU A 179 -13.11 0.16 4.32
CA LEU A 179 -13.93 -0.21 5.48
C LEU A 179 -13.46 -1.49 6.19
N THR A 180 -12.21 -1.92 5.98
CA THR A 180 -11.70 -3.14 6.60
C THR A 180 -11.75 -3.06 8.13
N PRO A 181 -12.24 -4.12 8.82
CA PRO A 181 -12.35 -4.13 10.28
C PRO A 181 -10.98 -4.02 10.97
N ALA A 182 -9.91 -4.49 10.31
CA ALA A 182 -8.53 -4.35 10.77
C ALA A 182 -7.92 -2.96 10.44
N GLY A 183 -8.77 -1.93 10.24
CA GLY A 183 -8.36 -0.60 9.78
C GLY A 183 -7.39 0.14 10.71
N ILE A 184 -7.32 -0.24 11.99
CA ILE A 184 -6.38 0.34 12.95
C ILE A 184 -4.92 0.02 12.61
N PHE A 185 -4.59 -1.21 12.20
CA PHE A 185 -3.23 -1.57 11.79
C PHE A 185 -2.79 -0.83 10.52
N MET A 186 -3.76 -0.50 9.66
CA MET A 186 -3.53 0.32 8.47
C MET A 186 -3.35 1.82 8.78
N SER A 187 -3.63 2.25 10.01
CA SER A 187 -3.62 3.67 10.40
C SER A 187 -2.59 3.99 11.48
N ALA A 188 -2.26 3.02 12.33
CA ALA A 188 -1.22 3.07 13.35
C ALA A 188 0.18 2.86 12.74
N ILE A 189 1.22 2.94 13.57
CA ILE A 189 2.61 2.85 13.15
C ILE A 189 2.97 1.38 12.90
N TYR A 190 2.56 0.89 11.73
CA TYR A 190 2.81 -0.47 11.26
C TYR A 190 3.03 -0.51 9.72
N THR A 191 3.45 -1.67 9.23
CA THR A 191 3.90 -1.88 7.85
C THR A 191 2.78 -2.19 6.86
N GLU A 192 1.55 -2.50 7.31
CA GLU A 192 0.49 -3.07 6.47
C GLU A 192 0.12 -2.14 5.31
N SER A 193 -0.05 -0.85 5.57
CA SER A 193 -0.41 0.14 4.54
C SER A 193 0.69 0.34 3.51
N THR A 194 1.95 0.41 3.95
CA THR A 194 3.11 0.53 3.05
C THR A 194 3.31 -0.73 2.23
N PHE A 195 3.16 -1.90 2.85
CA PHE A 195 3.22 -3.19 2.18
C PHE A 195 2.11 -3.34 1.13
N ALA A 196 0.88 -2.96 1.47
CA ALA A 196 -0.26 -2.98 0.56
C ALA A 196 -0.04 -2.04 -0.63
N LEU A 197 0.48 -0.83 -0.39
CA LEU A 197 0.82 0.13 -1.45
C LEU A 197 1.80 -0.48 -2.47
N PHE A 198 2.96 -0.97 -2.01
CA PHE A 198 3.96 -1.53 -2.91
C PHE A 198 3.47 -2.79 -3.62
N THR A 199 2.71 -3.63 -2.92
CA THR A 199 2.07 -4.82 -3.50
C THR A 199 1.12 -4.44 -4.63
N PHE A 200 0.16 -3.54 -4.39
CA PHE A 200 -0.82 -3.17 -5.41
C PHE A 200 -0.17 -2.46 -6.60
N ILE A 201 0.85 -1.63 -6.36
CA ILE A 201 1.64 -1.05 -7.45
C ILE A 201 2.37 -2.14 -8.24
N CYS A 202 3.02 -3.09 -7.56
CA CYS A 202 3.70 -4.21 -8.19
C CYS A 202 2.74 -5.01 -9.08
N MET A 203 1.59 -5.42 -8.55
CA MET A 203 0.59 -6.19 -9.30
C MET A 203 0.04 -5.39 -10.49
N ARG A 204 -0.14 -4.08 -10.34
CA ARG A 204 -0.59 -3.21 -11.44
C ARG A 204 0.44 -3.18 -12.56
N LEU A 205 1.71 -3.00 -12.22
CA LEU A 205 2.81 -2.97 -13.20
C LEU A 205 3.02 -4.32 -13.86
N LEU A 206 2.83 -5.41 -13.12
CA LEU A 206 2.86 -6.77 -13.64
C LEU A 206 1.73 -6.99 -14.66
N ALA A 207 0.50 -6.57 -14.34
CA ALA A 207 -0.64 -6.62 -15.26
C ALA A 207 -0.42 -5.75 -16.53
N GLU A 208 0.33 -4.64 -16.41
CA GLU A 208 0.76 -3.81 -17.53
C GLU A 208 1.97 -4.38 -18.31
N LYS A 209 2.48 -5.57 -17.95
CA LYS A 209 3.65 -6.24 -18.55
C LYS A 209 4.97 -5.45 -18.38
N LYS A 210 5.06 -4.60 -17.36
CA LYS A 210 6.27 -3.83 -17.01
C LYS A 210 7.10 -4.53 -15.95
N TYR A 211 7.67 -5.67 -16.32
CA TYR A 211 8.31 -6.60 -15.39
C TYR A 211 9.42 -5.98 -14.54
N PHE A 212 10.32 -5.19 -15.14
CA PHE A 212 11.46 -4.61 -14.40
C PHE A 212 11.00 -3.65 -13.30
N THR A 213 10.09 -2.73 -13.62
CA THR A 213 9.52 -1.83 -12.61
C THR A 213 8.68 -2.57 -11.59
N ALA A 214 7.95 -3.63 -11.99
CA ALA A 214 7.20 -4.44 -11.05
C ALA A 214 8.14 -5.14 -10.05
N ALA A 215 9.25 -5.72 -10.53
CA ALA A 215 10.26 -6.36 -9.69
C ALA A 215 10.92 -5.37 -8.71
N PHE A 216 11.13 -4.12 -9.13
CA PHE A 216 11.59 -3.07 -8.24
C PHE A 216 10.62 -2.85 -7.06
N TYR A 217 9.32 -2.68 -7.33
CA TYR A 217 8.31 -2.54 -6.27
C TYR A 217 8.14 -3.81 -5.42
N LEU A 218 8.33 -4.99 -6.00
CA LEU A 218 8.38 -6.25 -5.25
C LEU A 218 9.54 -6.26 -4.25
N GLY A 219 10.72 -5.76 -4.67
CA GLY A 219 11.88 -5.58 -3.81
C GLY A 219 11.60 -4.61 -2.67
N LEU A 220 10.99 -3.45 -2.96
CA LEU A 220 10.57 -2.50 -1.92
C LEU A 220 9.57 -3.11 -0.93
N GLY A 221 8.61 -3.90 -1.43
CA GLY A 221 7.68 -4.65 -0.59
C GLY A 221 8.38 -5.69 0.28
N SER A 222 9.40 -6.38 -0.25
CA SER A 222 10.21 -7.37 0.48
C SER A 222 11.05 -6.72 1.59
N PHE A 223 11.53 -5.49 1.37
CA PHE A 223 12.16 -4.68 2.41
C PHE A 223 11.17 -4.10 3.42
N THR A 224 9.86 -4.22 3.19
CA THR A 224 8.82 -3.82 4.15
C THR A 224 8.37 -5.02 4.98
N ARG A 225 8.21 -6.19 4.36
CA ARG A 225 7.87 -7.46 5.02
C ARG A 225 8.42 -8.65 4.23
N SER A 226 8.96 -9.65 4.93
CA SER A 226 9.54 -10.86 4.33
C SER A 226 8.56 -11.67 3.47
N ASN A 227 7.28 -11.68 3.84
CA ASN A 227 6.23 -12.41 3.13
C ASN A 227 6.01 -11.93 1.68
N CYS A 228 6.51 -10.75 1.31
CA CYS A 228 6.47 -10.26 -0.07
C CYS A 228 7.18 -11.21 -1.05
N VAL A 229 8.22 -11.91 -0.60
CA VAL A 229 9.03 -12.81 -1.44
C VAL A 229 8.17 -13.89 -2.09
N CYS A 230 7.09 -14.34 -1.42
CA CYS A 230 6.14 -15.30 -1.97
C CYS A 230 5.45 -14.79 -3.26
N TYR A 231 5.39 -13.48 -3.48
CA TYR A 231 4.74 -12.89 -4.66
C TYR A 231 5.57 -13.02 -5.94
N ILE A 232 6.82 -13.52 -5.87
CA ILE A 232 7.56 -13.99 -7.04
C ILE A 232 6.75 -15.04 -7.81
N GLY A 233 5.91 -15.83 -7.13
CA GLY A 233 5.00 -16.78 -7.77
C GLY A 233 4.09 -16.15 -8.83
N PHE A 234 3.67 -14.89 -8.66
CA PHE A 234 2.87 -14.19 -9.66
C PHE A 234 3.66 -13.87 -10.94
N PHE A 235 4.96 -13.57 -10.82
CA PHE A 235 5.84 -13.37 -11.98
C PHE A 235 6.03 -14.69 -12.74
N ILE A 236 6.26 -15.78 -12.00
CA ILE A 236 6.38 -17.12 -12.58
C ILE A 236 5.07 -17.49 -13.30
N TRP A 237 3.91 -17.28 -12.66
CA TRP A 237 2.61 -17.54 -13.27
C TRP A 237 2.41 -16.75 -14.57
N ASP A 238 2.65 -15.44 -14.55
CA ASP A 238 2.45 -14.60 -15.73
C ASP A 238 3.39 -14.97 -16.88
N PHE A 239 4.66 -15.25 -16.58
CA PHE A 239 5.67 -15.64 -17.58
C PHE A 239 5.45 -17.03 -18.17
N PHE A 240 5.10 -18.02 -17.34
CA PHE A 240 5.04 -19.41 -17.79
C PHE A 240 3.65 -19.87 -18.23
N ILE A 241 2.58 -19.31 -17.70
CA ILE A 241 1.22 -19.83 -17.93
C ILE A 241 0.43 -18.90 -18.86
N VAL A 242 0.44 -17.60 -18.58
CA VAL A 242 -0.29 -16.62 -19.40
C VAL A 242 0.38 -16.48 -20.77
N ASP A 243 1.70 -16.27 -20.81
CA ASP A 243 2.42 -16.10 -22.08
C ASP A 243 2.51 -17.41 -22.90
N ARG A 244 2.60 -18.60 -22.26
CA ARG A 244 2.54 -19.87 -23.00
C ARG A 244 1.17 -20.16 -23.63
N ASN A 245 0.07 -19.82 -22.94
CA ASN A 245 -1.27 -19.98 -23.52
C ASN A 245 -1.50 -19.01 -24.68
N TRP A 246 -0.86 -17.83 -24.66
CA TRP A 246 -0.83 -16.91 -25.80
C TRP A 246 -0.06 -17.47 -27.01
N ILE A 247 1.10 -18.10 -26.77
CA ILE A 247 1.88 -18.78 -27.82
C ILE A 247 1.14 -20.02 -28.38
N LYS A 248 0.38 -20.74 -27.55
CA LYS A 248 -0.44 -21.87 -28.02
C LYS A 248 -1.70 -21.43 -28.76
N SER A 249 -2.34 -20.33 -28.34
CA SER A 249 -3.53 -19.76 -29.02
C SER A 249 -3.23 -19.23 -30.42
N THR A 250 -1.97 -18.93 -30.76
CA THR A 250 -1.57 -18.48 -32.10
C THR A 250 -1.26 -19.63 -33.06
N LYS A 251 -1.32 -20.89 -32.60
CA LYS A 251 -1.18 -22.10 -33.42
C LYS A 251 -2.48 -22.90 -33.52
N VAL A 252 -3.60 -22.27 -33.89
CA VAL A 252 -4.78 -23.01 -34.40
C VAL A 252 -5.45 -22.22 -35.52
N HIS A 253 -5.00 -22.48 -36.75
CA HIS A 253 -5.81 -22.81 -37.94
C HIS A 253 -4.93 -22.67 -39.19
N THR A 254 -4.26 -23.74 -39.58
CA THR A 254 -3.93 -23.98 -40.98
C THR A 254 -4.85 -25.09 -41.48
N PRO A 255 -5.99 -24.78 -42.12
CA PRO A 255 -6.70 -25.75 -42.93
C PRO A 255 -6.03 -25.72 -44.30
N PHE A 256 -4.89 -26.38 -44.45
CA PHE A 256 -4.35 -26.66 -45.78
C PHE A 256 -3.45 -27.89 -45.68
N LEU A 257 -4.09 -29.05 -45.70
CA LEU A 257 -3.53 -30.34 -46.12
C LEU A 257 -4.71 -31.33 -46.17
N SER A 258 -5.48 -31.24 -47.25
CA SER A 258 -6.18 -32.41 -47.81
C SER A 258 -5.48 -32.72 -49.12
N LEU A 259 -4.84 -33.89 -49.15
CA LEU A 259 -4.48 -34.64 -50.34
C LEU A 259 -5.67 -34.78 -51.29
#